data_AF-A0A257SR05-F1
#
_entry.id   AF-A0A257SR05-F1
#
_cell.length_a   1.000
_cell.length_b   1.000
_cell.length_c   1.000
_cell.angle_alpha   90.00
_cell.angle_beta   90.00
_cell.angle_gamma   90.00
#
_symmetry.space_group_name_H-M   'P 1'
#
loop_
_entity.id
_entity.type
_entity.pdbx_description
1 polymer ?
#
loop_
_entity_poly.entity_id
_entity_poly.type
_entity_poly.pdbx_seq_one_letter_code
_entity_poly.pdbx_strand_id
1 'polypeptide(L)'
;MRRELRARRESVAAVHVGPGHLPRRSQHPAAAASEQQQTQSQLVALTTANSQALVNAQNTYQAQYVALQDAFEQRLRQQIQADQQLLSAAQTRESSLSSQLGACQSAAAAAQAAAQAAAQAEAQAQAQARAAVQAQAKVVAPAPAPTPAYHTIRPSYEPGYCLDVAHVSRSAGGKVWLWSCTGAANQAWMYNPSDRTIRSKNTGMCLDVWASGTADGTLVDQYPCNGGQNQKWSWTNGGTMNPESSPDKCLDAYGGGRGDGTRVSLWSCNGGANQKWVQD
;
A
#
# COMPACT_ATOMS: atom_id res chain seq x y z
N MET A 1 -19.18 -46.63 -48.32
CA MET A 1 -20.14 -47.58 -47.68
C MET A 1 -21.61 -47.43 -48.10
N ARG A 2 -22.42 -46.44 -47.64
CA ARG A 2 -23.86 -46.39 -47.98
C ARG A 2 -24.15 -46.19 -49.49
N ARG A 3 -23.30 -45.44 -50.20
CA ARG A 3 -23.43 -45.25 -51.66
C ARG A 3 -23.01 -46.50 -52.47
N GLU A 4 -21.97 -47.20 -52.05
CA GLU A 4 -21.53 -48.47 -52.69
C GLU A 4 -22.47 -49.64 -52.42
N LEU A 5 -23.03 -49.73 -51.21
CA LEU A 5 -24.06 -50.73 -50.90
C LEU A 5 -25.32 -50.52 -51.76
N ARG A 6 -25.65 -49.26 -52.11
CA ARG A 6 -26.77 -48.93 -52.99
C ARG A 6 -26.51 -49.38 -54.44
N ALA A 7 -25.33 -49.08 -54.98
CA ALA A 7 -24.94 -49.50 -56.32
C ALA A 7 -24.90 -51.04 -56.48
N ARG A 8 -24.44 -51.78 -55.46
CA ARG A 8 -24.44 -53.26 -55.50
C ARG A 8 -25.83 -53.88 -55.41
N ARG A 9 -26.76 -53.25 -54.67
CA ARG A 9 -28.16 -53.68 -54.59
C ARG A 9 -28.85 -53.58 -55.96
N GLU A 10 -28.46 -52.60 -56.77
CA GLU A 10 -28.93 -52.42 -58.15
C GLU A 10 -28.31 -53.44 -59.11
N SER A 11 -27.05 -53.85 -58.92
CA SER A 11 -26.43 -54.92 -59.73
C SER A 11 -27.01 -56.31 -59.47
N VAL A 12 -27.41 -56.63 -58.23
CA VAL A 12 -28.09 -57.90 -57.90
C VAL A 12 -29.53 -57.92 -58.42
N ALA A 13 -30.19 -56.76 -58.52
CA ALA A 13 -31.54 -56.64 -59.09
C ALA A 13 -31.57 -56.81 -60.62
N ALA A 14 -30.42 -56.71 -61.31
CA ALA A 14 -30.31 -56.85 -62.76
C ALA A 14 -30.28 -58.31 -63.25
N VAL A 15 -30.20 -59.31 -62.36
CA VAL A 15 -30.47 -60.71 -62.71
C VAL A 15 -31.99 -60.94 -62.67
N HIS A 16 -32.70 -60.30 -63.59
CA HIS A 16 -34.12 -60.57 -63.82
C HIS A 16 -34.23 -61.84 -64.67
N VAL A 17 -34.54 -62.97 -64.03
CA VAL A 17 -35.19 -64.08 -64.72
C VAL A 17 -36.65 -63.66 -64.88
N GLY A 18 -37.02 -63.21 -66.09
CA GLY A 18 -38.39 -62.80 -66.41
C GLY A 18 -39.41 -63.93 -66.16
N PRO A 19 -40.67 -63.61 -65.82
CA PRO A 19 -41.65 -64.62 -65.49
C PRO A 19 -42.19 -65.30 -66.74
N GLY A 20 -42.15 -66.64 -66.75
CA GLY A 20 -43.16 -67.45 -67.43
C GLY A 20 -42.92 -67.80 -68.91
N HIS A 21 -41.96 -68.70 -69.17
CA HIS A 21 -42.13 -69.71 -70.21
C HIS A 21 -41.77 -71.08 -69.64
N LEU A 22 -42.77 -71.96 -69.54
CA LEU A 22 -42.60 -73.39 -69.28
C LEU A 22 -41.65 -73.97 -70.35
N PRO A 23 -40.65 -74.79 -70.00
CA PRO A 23 -39.75 -75.33 -71.00
C PRO A 23 -40.52 -76.33 -71.87
N ARG A 24 -40.61 -76.02 -73.17
CA ARG A 24 -40.85 -77.05 -74.18
C ARG A 24 -39.74 -78.09 -73.99
N ARG A 25 -40.12 -79.35 -73.74
CA ARG A 25 -39.20 -80.49 -73.62
C ARG A 25 -38.36 -80.56 -74.90
N SER A 26 -37.13 -80.05 -74.86
CA SER A 26 -36.20 -80.09 -75.98
C SER A 26 -35.76 -81.55 -76.18
N GLN A 27 -35.90 -82.06 -77.40
CA GLN A 27 -35.52 -83.43 -77.75
C GLN A 27 -33.99 -83.58 -77.96
N HIS A 28 -33.16 -82.67 -77.42
CA HIS A 28 -31.70 -82.65 -77.60
C HIS A 28 -30.95 -82.42 -76.27
N PRO A 29 -30.50 -83.47 -75.56
CA PRO A 29 -29.84 -83.37 -74.25
C PRO A 29 -28.50 -82.61 -74.25
N ALA A 30 -27.84 -82.46 -75.40
CA ALA A 30 -26.57 -81.74 -75.51
C ALA A 30 -26.71 -80.21 -75.35
N ALA A 31 -27.83 -79.62 -75.80
CA ALA A 31 -28.06 -78.17 -75.70
C ALA A 31 -28.33 -77.74 -74.24
N ALA A 32 -29.14 -78.51 -73.50
CA ALA A 32 -29.42 -78.26 -72.09
C ALA A 32 -28.17 -78.37 -71.20
N ALA A 33 -27.27 -79.32 -71.51
CA ALA A 33 -25.99 -79.46 -70.79
C ALA A 33 -25.05 -78.27 -71.03
N SER A 34 -25.03 -77.70 -72.25
CA SER A 34 -24.21 -76.53 -72.59
C SER A 34 -24.70 -75.26 -71.89
N GLU A 35 -26.02 -75.02 -71.85
CA GLU A 35 -26.63 -73.89 -71.11
C GLU A 35 -26.37 -73.99 -69.59
N GLN A 36 -26.44 -75.21 -69.03
CA GLN A 36 -26.12 -75.46 -67.62
C GLN A 36 -24.64 -75.16 -67.31
N GLN A 37 -23.72 -75.58 -68.17
CA GLN A 37 -22.28 -75.31 -68.00
C GLN A 37 -21.96 -73.81 -68.11
N GLN A 38 -22.62 -73.10 -69.03
CA GLN A 38 -22.47 -71.65 -69.17
C GLN A 38 -22.98 -70.91 -67.92
N THR A 39 -24.15 -71.31 -67.41
CA THR A 39 -24.73 -70.74 -66.18
C THR A 39 -23.85 -70.99 -64.95
N GLN A 40 -23.31 -72.20 -64.80
CA GLN A 40 -22.36 -72.52 -63.73
C GLN A 40 -21.08 -71.68 -63.83
N SER A 41 -20.54 -71.51 -65.03
CA SER A 41 -19.35 -70.69 -65.26
C SER A 41 -19.57 -69.22 -64.91
N GLN A 42 -20.75 -68.68 -65.27
CA GLN A 42 -21.15 -67.32 -64.89
C GLN A 42 -21.33 -67.17 -63.37
N LEU A 43 -21.91 -68.17 -62.69
CA LEU A 43 -22.10 -68.14 -61.24
C LEU A 43 -20.75 -68.16 -60.50
N VAL A 44 -19.80 -68.98 -60.96
CA VAL A 44 -18.44 -69.03 -60.39
C VAL A 44 -17.72 -67.70 -60.60
N ALA A 45 -17.80 -67.12 -61.80
CA ALA A 45 -17.21 -65.81 -62.09
C ALA A 45 -17.81 -64.70 -61.21
N LEU A 46 -19.15 -64.67 -61.06
CA LEU A 46 -19.84 -63.69 -60.22
C LEU A 46 -19.46 -63.86 -58.73
N THR A 47 -19.41 -65.11 -58.25
CA THR A 47 -19.05 -65.41 -56.86
C THR A 47 -17.61 -64.98 -56.57
N THR A 48 -16.69 -65.25 -57.51
CA THR A 48 -15.27 -64.86 -57.42
C THR A 48 -15.10 -63.34 -57.44
N ALA A 49 -15.82 -62.65 -58.32
CA ALA A 49 -15.82 -61.19 -58.37
C ALA A 49 -16.37 -60.58 -57.07
N ASN A 50 -17.45 -61.15 -56.53
CA ASN A 50 -18.04 -60.69 -55.28
C ASN A 50 -17.12 -60.92 -54.06
N SER A 51 -16.47 -62.09 -53.96
CA SER A 51 -15.53 -62.39 -52.88
C SER A 51 -14.30 -61.50 -52.95
N GLN A 52 -13.73 -61.29 -54.14
CA GLN A 52 -12.60 -60.38 -54.33
C GLN A 52 -12.97 -58.95 -53.96
N ALA A 53 -14.16 -58.50 -54.36
CA ALA A 53 -14.62 -57.16 -54.06
C ALA A 53 -14.95 -56.96 -52.57
N LEU A 54 -15.24 -58.01 -51.82
CA LEU A 54 -15.39 -57.98 -50.36
C LEU A 54 -14.02 -57.87 -49.68
N VAL A 55 -13.04 -58.68 -50.11
CA VAL A 55 -11.67 -58.63 -49.59
C VAL A 55 -11.04 -57.25 -49.83
N ASN A 56 -11.22 -56.68 -51.03
CA ASN A 56 -10.72 -55.34 -51.33
C ASN A 56 -11.36 -54.28 -50.42
N ALA A 57 -12.68 -54.35 -50.19
CA ALA A 57 -13.36 -53.41 -49.30
C ALA A 57 -12.89 -53.55 -47.84
N GLN A 58 -12.66 -54.78 -47.38
CA GLN A 58 -12.13 -55.05 -46.04
C GLN A 58 -10.70 -54.50 -45.88
N ASN A 59 -9.83 -54.76 -46.86
CA ASN A 59 -8.47 -54.23 -46.88
C ASN A 59 -8.45 -52.69 -46.89
N THR A 60 -9.33 -52.05 -47.67
CA THR A 60 -9.47 -50.59 -47.67
C THR A 60 -9.92 -50.07 -46.31
N TYR A 61 -10.90 -50.70 -45.68
CA TYR A 61 -11.37 -50.30 -44.34
C TYR A 61 -10.26 -50.42 -43.29
N GLN A 62 -9.50 -51.53 -43.30
CA GLN A 62 -8.38 -51.73 -42.39
C GLN A 62 -7.26 -50.70 -42.62
N ALA A 63 -6.92 -50.42 -43.88
CA ALA A 63 -5.94 -49.38 -44.21
C ALA A 63 -6.40 -47.98 -43.74
N GLN A 64 -7.68 -47.64 -43.91
CA GLN A 64 -8.25 -46.38 -43.42
C GLN A 64 -8.22 -46.30 -41.89
N TYR A 65 -8.50 -47.39 -41.20
CA TYR A 65 -8.46 -47.44 -39.74
C TYR A 65 -7.04 -47.23 -39.20
N VAL A 66 -6.04 -47.93 -39.76
CA VAL A 66 -4.63 -47.76 -39.37
C VAL A 66 -4.16 -46.34 -39.66
N ALA A 67 -4.46 -45.79 -40.84
CA ALA A 67 -4.08 -44.42 -41.17
C ALA A 67 -4.72 -43.39 -40.23
N LEU A 68 -5.97 -43.61 -39.80
CA LEU A 68 -6.64 -42.73 -38.84
C LEU A 68 -6.00 -42.83 -37.45
N GLN A 69 -5.63 -44.04 -37.01
CA GLN A 69 -4.94 -44.26 -35.74
C GLN A 69 -3.56 -43.61 -35.75
N ASP A 70 -2.77 -43.80 -36.81
CA ASP A 70 -1.46 -43.18 -36.97
C ASP A 70 -1.58 -41.64 -36.98
N ALA A 71 -2.56 -41.08 -37.69
CA ALA A 71 -2.80 -39.63 -37.72
C ALA A 71 -3.26 -39.07 -36.36
N PHE A 72 -3.98 -39.86 -35.56
CA PHE A 72 -4.34 -39.50 -34.19
C PHE A 72 -3.11 -39.52 -33.28
N GLU A 73 -2.32 -40.60 -33.31
CA GLU A 73 -1.10 -40.73 -32.51
C GLU A 73 -0.06 -39.66 -32.85
N GLN A 74 0.12 -39.34 -34.14
CA GLN A 74 1.02 -38.27 -34.57
C GLN A 74 0.59 -36.90 -34.02
N ARG A 75 -0.70 -36.57 -34.09
CA ARG A 75 -1.23 -35.32 -33.53
C ARG A 75 -1.08 -35.26 -32.01
N LEU A 76 -1.34 -36.37 -31.31
CA LEU A 76 -1.15 -36.43 -29.87
C LEU A 76 0.33 -36.24 -29.49
N ARG A 77 1.26 -36.87 -30.21
CA ARG A 77 2.70 -36.67 -30.00
C ARG A 77 3.12 -35.22 -30.24
N GLN A 78 2.62 -34.59 -31.30
CA GLN A 78 2.91 -33.19 -31.59
C GLN A 78 2.39 -32.28 -30.48
N GLN A 79 1.17 -32.52 -29.97
CA GLN A 79 0.63 -31.75 -28.85
C GLN A 79 1.46 -31.93 -27.58
N ILE A 80 1.82 -33.17 -27.23
CA ILE A 80 2.67 -33.46 -26.06
C ILE A 80 4.02 -32.74 -26.17
N GLN A 81 4.63 -32.74 -27.35
CA GLN A 81 5.90 -32.03 -27.58
C GLN A 81 5.76 -30.52 -27.45
N ALA A 82 4.68 -29.94 -27.98
CA ALA A 82 4.39 -28.51 -27.83
C ALA A 82 4.18 -28.13 -26.35
N ASP A 83 3.43 -28.94 -25.61
CA ASP A 83 3.17 -28.71 -24.18
C ASP A 83 4.47 -28.84 -23.35
N GLN A 84 5.35 -29.79 -23.68
CA GLN A 84 6.67 -29.92 -23.05
C GLN A 84 7.57 -28.72 -23.31
N GLN A 85 7.52 -28.13 -24.52
CA GLN A 85 8.25 -26.91 -24.83
C GLN A 85 7.72 -25.71 -24.02
N LEU A 86 6.40 -25.57 -23.90
CA LEU A 86 5.80 -24.52 -23.08
C LEU A 86 6.14 -24.68 -21.60
N LEU A 87 6.14 -25.92 -21.09
CA LEU A 87 6.51 -26.21 -19.70
C LEU A 87 7.97 -25.84 -19.41
N SER A 88 8.91 -26.21 -20.28
CA SER A 88 10.32 -25.89 -20.09
C SER A 88 10.60 -24.37 -20.18
N ALA A 89 9.89 -23.66 -21.07
CA ALA A 89 9.93 -22.21 -21.13
C ALA A 89 9.38 -21.56 -19.84
N ALA A 90 8.28 -22.08 -19.30
CA ALA A 90 7.70 -21.61 -18.04
C ALA A 90 8.66 -21.82 -16.86
N GLN A 91 9.27 -23.00 -16.73
CA GLN A 91 10.26 -23.30 -15.68
C GLN A 91 11.50 -22.39 -15.75
N THR A 92 11.95 -22.09 -16.97
CA THR A 92 13.06 -21.15 -17.18
C THR A 92 12.68 -19.75 -16.72
N ARG A 93 11.47 -19.29 -17.05
CA ARG A 93 10.96 -17.99 -16.61
C ARG A 93 10.81 -17.92 -15.09
N GLU A 94 10.30 -18.97 -14.46
CA GLU A 94 10.18 -19.07 -13.00
C GLU A 94 11.56 -18.98 -12.33
N SER A 95 12.55 -19.72 -12.83
CA SER A 95 13.93 -19.67 -12.33
C SER A 95 14.55 -18.27 -12.46
N SER A 96 14.29 -17.58 -13.58
CA SER A 96 14.75 -16.20 -13.80
C SER A 96 14.09 -15.23 -12.82
N LEU A 97 12.78 -15.33 -12.60
CA LEU A 97 12.05 -14.51 -11.64
C LEU A 97 12.52 -14.76 -10.20
N SER A 98 12.81 -16.02 -9.84
CA SER A 98 13.37 -16.35 -8.53
C SER A 98 14.75 -15.73 -8.32
N SER A 99 15.60 -15.73 -9.35
CA SER A 99 16.91 -15.07 -9.30
C SER A 99 16.79 -13.55 -9.17
N GLN A 100 15.90 -12.93 -9.94
CA GLN A 100 15.61 -11.49 -9.84
C GLN A 100 15.08 -11.11 -8.46
N LEU A 101 14.17 -11.92 -7.88
CA LEU A 101 13.66 -11.71 -6.53
C LEU A 101 14.79 -11.77 -5.49
N GLY A 102 15.71 -12.73 -5.59
CA GLY A 102 16.87 -12.83 -4.72
C GLY A 102 17.81 -11.61 -4.83
N ALA A 103 18.01 -11.10 -6.05
CA ALA A 103 18.79 -9.87 -6.28
C ALA A 103 18.10 -8.64 -5.65
N CYS A 104 16.79 -8.50 -5.80
CA CYS A 104 16.01 -7.44 -5.16
C CYS A 104 16.07 -7.51 -3.63
N GLN A 105 15.95 -8.71 -3.05
CA GLN A 105 16.07 -8.92 -1.61
C GLN A 105 17.46 -8.55 -1.08
N SER A 106 18.51 -8.93 -1.81
CA SER A 106 19.90 -8.59 -1.45
C SER A 106 20.16 -7.09 -1.52
N ALA A 107 19.64 -6.40 -2.55
CA ALA A 107 19.72 -4.95 -2.67
C ALA A 107 18.97 -4.23 -1.55
N ALA A 108 17.78 -4.72 -1.16
CA ALA A 108 17.02 -4.18 -0.05
C ALA A 108 17.77 -4.34 1.28
N ALA A 109 18.40 -5.48 1.53
CA ALA A 109 19.22 -5.70 2.72
C ALA A 109 20.43 -4.75 2.78
N ALA A 110 21.11 -4.53 1.64
CA ALA A 110 22.22 -3.58 1.57
C ALA A 110 21.77 -2.14 1.85
N ALA A 111 20.60 -1.73 1.33
CA ALA A 111 20.02 -0.42 1.60
C ALA A 111 19.66 -0.24 3.07
N GLN A 112 19.09 -1.26 3.71
CA GLN A 112 18.80 -1.25 5.15
C GLN A 112 20.08 -1.12 5.99
N ALA A 113 21.13 -1.87 5.64
CA ALA A 113 22.43 -1.78 6.31
C ALA A 113 23.05 -0.38 6.19
N ALA A 114 22.97 0.24 5.00
CA ALA A 114 23.45 1.61 4.79
C ALA A 114 22.67 2.64 5.62
N ALA A 115 21.35 2.51 5.70
CA ALA A 115 20.50 3.38 6.53
C ALA A 115 20.83 3.25 8.03
N GLN A 116 21.06 2.02 8.51
CA GLN A 116 21.48 1.76 9.89
C GLN A 116 22.85 2.37 10.19
N ALA A 117 23.81 2.25 9.27
CA ALA A 117 25.13 2.86 9.41
C ALA A 117 25.06 4.39 9.47
N ALA A 118 24.21 5.02 8.64
CA ALA A 118 23.99 6.46 8.67
C ALA A 118 23.39 6.92 10.01
N ALA A 119 22.38 6.21 10.53
CA ALA A 119 21.78 6.51 11.83
C ALA A 119 22.78 6.37 12.98
N GLN A 120 23.66 5.36 12.94
CA GLN A 120 24.72 5.19 13.93
C GLN A 120 25.74 6.33 13.87
N ALA A 121 26.13 6.77 12.66
CA ALA A 121 27.04 7.89 12.48
C ALA A 121 26.45 9.20 13.04
N GLU A 122 25.15 9.46 12.81
CA GLU A 122 24.47 10.62 13.38
C GLU A 122 24.43 10.55 14.92
N ALA A 123 24.09 9.39 15.48
CA ALA A 123 24.08 9.20 16.93
C ALA A 123 25.46 9.41 17.57
N GLN A 124 26.52 8.93 16.92
CA GLN A 124 27.90 9.17 17.36
C GLN A 124 28.28 10.65 17.28
N ALA A 125 27.91 11.35 16.20
CA ALA A 125 28.16 12.78 16.06
C ALA A 125 27.45 13.59 17.16
N GLN A 126 26.18 13.27 17.45
CA GLN A 126 25.44 13.89 18.55
C GLN A 126 26.08 13.60 19.92
N ALA A 127 26.56 12.38 20.15
CA ALA A 127 27.25 12.01 21.39
C ALA A 127 28.57 12.77 21.56
N GLN A 128 29.37 12.88 20.49
CA GLN A 128 30.60 13.66 20.49
C GLN A 128 30.33 15.15 20.72
N ALA A 129 29.29 15.72 20.10
CA ALA A 129 28.88 17.10 20.33
C ALA A 129 28.49 17.34 21.80
N ARG A 130 27.70 16.43 22.41
CA ARG A 130 27.35 16.49 23.84
C ARG A 130 28.60 16.41 24.73
N ALA A 131 29.53 15.52 24.43
CA ALA A 131 30.78 15.38 25.17
C ALA A 131 31.65 16.63 25.07
N ALA A 132 31.73 17.25 23.88
CA ALA A 132 32.47 18.50 23.68
C ALA A 132 31.87 19.66 24.48
N VAL A 133 30.54 19.81 24.50
CA VAL A 133 29.85 20.79 25.34
C VAL A 133 30.14 20.57 26.82
N GLN A 134 30.08 19.32 27.30
CA GLN A 134 30.41 18.97 28.68
C GLN A 134 31.89 19.24 29.02
N ALA A 135 32.81 18.98 28.09
CA ALA A 135 34.23 19.24 28.27
C ALA A 135 34.52 20.75 28.39
N GLN A 136 33.90 21.58 27.56
CA GLN A 136 34.00 23.05 27.66
C GLN A 136 33.43 23.59 28.98
N ALA A 137 32.32 23.03 29.46
CA ALA A 137 31.76 23.36 30.78
C ALA A 137 32.69 23.03 31.96
N LYS A 138 33.69 22.15 31.77
CA LYS A 138 34.68 21.81 32.79
C LYS A 138 35.86 22.79 32.85
N VAL A 139 36.09 23.60 31.82
CA VAL A 139 37.23 24.53 31.72
C VAL A 139 36.87 25.96 32.15
N VAL A 140 35.59 26.32 32.04
CA VAL A 140 35.03 27.53 32.64
C VAL A 140 34.16 27.06 33.80
N ALA A 141 34.69 27.07 35.03
CA ALA A 141 33.78 27.07 36.17
C ALA A 141 32.96 28.37 36.06
N PRO A 142 31.64 28.32 35.76
CA PRO A 142 30.89 29.54 35.73
C PRO A 142 30.94 30.13 37.14
N ALA A 143 31.35 31.40 37.24
CA ALA A 143 30.93 32.20 38.39
C ALA A 143 29.42 31.94 38.58
N PRO A 144 28.92 31.72 39.80
CA PRO A 144 27.52 31.36 40.01
C PRO A 144 26.67 32.36 39.24
N ALA A 145 25.98 31.86 38.20
CA ALA A 145 25.02 32.67 37.49
C ALA A 145 24.06 33.23 38.55
N PRO A 146 23.70 34.53 38.48
CA PRO A 146 22.69 35.05 39.38
C PRO A 146 21.50 34.09 39.34
N THR A 147 21.11 33.57 40.51
CA THR A 147 19.98 32.65 40.59
C THR A 147 18.80 33.34 39.92
N PRO A 148 18.22 32.76 38.86
CA PRO A 148 17.15 33.43 38.17
C PRO A 148 16.02 33.70 39.15
N ALA A 149 15.69 34.98 39.31
CA ALA A 149 14.59 35.40 40.15
C ALA A 149 13.30 35.03 39.43
N TYR A 150 12.49 34.19 40.09
CA TYR A 150 11.16 33.82 39.62
C TYR A 150 10.14 34.61 40.40
N HIS A 151 9.19 35.16 39.67
CA HIS A 151 8.18 36.06 40.18
C HIS A 151 6.80 35.59 39.72
N THR A 152 5.77 35.96 40.46
CA THR A 152 4.42 35.84 39.95
C THR A 152 4.14 36.96 38.94
N ILE A 153 3.32 36.65 37.94
CA ILE A 153 2.81 37.62 36.97
C ILE A 153 1.31 37.74 37.23
N ARG A 154 0.82 38.95 37.51
CA ARG A 154 -0.57 39.19 37.92
C ARG A 154 -1.23 40.25 37.06
N PRO A 155 -2.52 40.15 36.74
CA PRO A 155 -3.22 41.27 36.13
C PRO A 155 -3.34 42.42 37.13
N SER A 156 -3.15 43.66 36.68
CA SER A 156 -3.09 44.84 37.57
C SER A 156 -4.41 45.14 38.28
N TYR A 157 -5.53 44.73 37.69
CA TYR A 157 -6.86 44.94 38.26
C TYR A 157 -7.27 43.91 39.31
N GLU A 158 -6.60 42.75 39.35
CA GLU A 158 -6.99 41.63 40.21
C GLU A 158 -5.76 40.92 40.80
N PRO A 159 -5.07 41.56 41.78
CA PRO A 159 -3.78 41.08 42.29
C PRO A 159 -3.85 39.77 43.09
N GLY A 160 -5.04 39.23 43.35
CA GLY A 160 -5.24 37.91 43.97
C GLY A 160 -5.05 36.73 43.00
N TYR A 161 -4.97 37.00 41.69
CA TYR A 161 -4.81 35.97 40.66
C TYR A 161 -3.46 36.07 39.97
N CYS A 162 -2.93 34.90 39.62
CA CYS A 162 -1.62 34.72 39.04
C CYS A 162 -1.74 34.02 37.68
N LEU A 163 -0.86 34.39 36.75
CA LEU A 163 -0.62 33.65 35.52
C LEU A 163 -0.17 32.23 35.89
N ASP A 164 -0.94 31.23 35.50
CA ASP A 164 -0.83 29.87 36.01
C ASP A 164 -0.83 28.87 34.84
N VAL A 165 0.12 27.93 34.84
CA VAL A 165 0.04 26.76 33.95
C VAL A 165 -1.02 25.81 34.48
N ALA A 166 -2.13 25.71 33.75
CA ALA A 166 -3.33 25.00 34.13
C ALA A 166 -3.05 23.56 34.55
N HIS A 167 -3.70 23.17 35.64
CA HIS A 167 -3.60 21.83 36.23
C HIS A 167 -2.16 21.40 36.57
N VAL A 168 -1.25 22.36 36.79
CA VAL A 168 0.17 22.10 37.07
C VAL A 168 0.83 21.27 35.94
N SER A 169 0.31 21.40 34.71
CA SER A 169 0.74 20.60 33.57
C SER A 169 2.24 20.71 33.34
N ARG A 170 2.88 19.57 33.04
CA ARG A 170 4.29 19.49 32.65
C ARG A 170 4.48 19.24 31.15
N SER A 171 3.38 19.10 30.42
CA SER A 171 3.38 18.82 28.99
C SER A 171 3.54 20.09 28.17
N ALA A 172 4.20 19.96 27.02
CA ALA A 172 4.07 20.93 25.94
C ALA A 172 2.58 21.08 25.57
N GLY A 173 2.10 22.31 25.39
CA GLY A 173 0.69 22.56 25.12
C GLY A 173 -0.14 22.92 26.35
N GLY A 174 0.44 22.84 27.56
CA GLY A 174 -0.25 23.13 28.83
C GLY A 174 -0.76 24.56 28.87
N LYS A 175 -2.09 24.73 28.91
CA LYS A 175 -2.72 26.05 28.81
C LYS A 175 -2.37 26.95 29.97
N VAL A 176 -2.32 28.24 29.70
CA VAL A 176 -2.14 29.26 30.71
C VAL A 176 -3.46 29.98 30.95
N TRP A 177 -3.78 30.18 32.22
CA TRP A 177 -4.99 30.84 32.69
C TRP A 177 -4.68 31.68 33.93
N LEU A 178 -5.68 32.35 34.49
CA LEU A 178 -5.61 32.90 35.83
C LEU A 178 -6.07 31.88 36.85
N TRP A 179 -5.32 31.80 37.94
CA TRP A 179 -5.69 31.04 39.12
C TRP A 179 -5.31 31.82 40.38
N SER A 180 -6.05 31.61 41.45
CA SER A 180 -5.77 32.18 42.76
C SER A 180 -4.30 31.97 43.11
N CYS A 181 -3.61 33.03 43.53
CA CYS A 181 -2.18 32.94 43.82
C CYS A 181 -1.93 31.99 45.00
N THR A 182 -1.18 30.92 44.75
CA THR A 182 -0.83 29.88 45.73
C THR A 182 0.66 29.89 46.10
N GLY A 183 1.50 30.58 45.32
CA GLY A 183 2.96 30.52 45.45
C GLY A 183 3.59 29.24 44.87
N ALA A 184 2.79 28.39 44.20
CA ALA A 184 3.26 27.17 43.55
C ALA A 184 4.16 27.45 42.35
N ALA A 185 5.00 26.48 41.99
CA ALA A 185 5.98 26.64 40.91
C ALA A 185 5.36 26.87 39.52
N ASN A 186 4.12 26.42 39.27
CA ASN A 186 3.40 26.64 38.01
C ASN A 186 2.84 28.08 37.87
N GLN A 187 2.97 28.91 38.91
CA GLN A 187 2.61 30.33 38.92
C GLN A 187 3.82 31.26 38.96
N ALA A 188 5.02 30.69 38.99
CA ALA A 188 6.26 31.43 39.09
C ALA A 188 6.95 31.43 37.73
N TRP A 189 7.29 32.64 37.25
CA TRP A 189 7.80 32.91 35.92
C TRP A 189 9.06 33.76 36.00
N MET A 190 9.97 33.53 35.08
CA MET A 190 11.18 34.31 34.90
C MET A 190 11.14 34.98 33.54
N TYR A 191 11.13 36.30 33.50
CA TYR A 191 11.39 37.03 32.26
C TYR A 191 12.90 37.15 32.04
N ASN A 192 13.39 36.61 30.92
CA ASN A 192 14.77 36.74 30.51
C ASN A 192 14.91 37.88 29.48
N PRO A 193 15.49 39.04 29.84
CA PRO A 193 15.58 40.17 28.92
C PRO A 193 16.53 39.91 27.73
N SER A 194 17.46 38.95 27.85
CA SER A 194 18.44 38.67 26.78
C SER A 194 17.82 37.98 25.56
N ASP A 195 16.87 37.08 25.78
CA ASP A 195 16.17 36.33 24.72
C ASP A 195 14.66 36.66 24.64
N ARG A 196 14.19 37.53 25.54
CA ARG A 196 12.80 38.00 25.69
C ARG A 196 11.80 36.90 25.99
N THR A 197 12.24 35.76 26.52
CA THR A 197 11.34 34.66 26.90
C THR A 197 10.81 34.85 28.33
N ILE A 198 9.58 34.40 28.57
CA ILE A 198 8.99 34.27 29.91
C ILE A 198 8.93 32.77 30.22
N ARG A 199 9.65 32.29 31.23
CA ARG A 199 9.84 30.84 31.48
C ARG A 199 9.23 30.39 32.78
N SER A 200 8.48 29.28 32.74
CA SER A 200 7.86 28.66 33.91
C SER A 200 8.90 28.04 34.83
N LYS A 201 8.82 28.28 36.14
CA LYS A 201 9.67 27.64 37.17
C LYS A 201 9.43 26.13 37.24
N ASN A 202 8.20 25.68 37.00
CA ASN A 202 7.81 24.27 37.12
C ASN A 202 8.46 23.38 36.04
N THR A 203 8.61 23.91 34.83
CA THR A 203 8.98 23.13 33.64
C THR A 203 10.19 23.65 32.88
N GLY A 204 10.55 24.92 33.07
CA GLY A 204 11.54 25.62 32.25
C GLY A 204 11.05 25.97 30.84
N MET A 205 9.79 25.66 30.51
CA MET A 205 9.18 25.96 29.22
C MET A 205 8.78 27.43 29.10
N CYS A 206 8.68 27.91 27.86
CA CYS A 206 8.39 29.30 27.53
C CYS A 206 6.88 29.54 27.46
N LEU A 207 6.44 30.72 27.88
CA LEU A 207 5.11 31.27 27.59
C LEU A 207 4.97 31.42 26.07
N ASP A 208 4.00 30.74 25.49
CA ASP A 208 3.89 30.51 24.06
C ASP A 208 2.51 30.93 23.55
N VAL A 209 2.48 31.61 22.40
CA VAL A 209 1.24 31.84 21.65
C VAL A 209 0.94 30.59 20.82
N TRP A 210 -0.14 29.89 21.18
CA TRP A 210 -0.50 28.59 20.60
C TRP A 210 -0.42 28.59 19.08
N ALA A 211 0.42 27.69 18.55
CA ALA A 211 0.62 27.48 17.12
C ALA A 211 0.97 28.77 16.33
N SER A 212 1.56 29.77 17.00
CA SER A 212 1.86 31.09 16.43
C SER A 212 0.64 31.80 15.84
N GLY A 213 -0.55 31.56 16.39
CA GLY A 213 -1.78 32.21 15.93
C GLY A 213 -1.76 33.72 16.17
N THR A 214 -2.35 34.48 15.25
CA THR A 214 -2.34 35.96 15.28
C THR A 214 -3.74 36.58 15.49
N ALA A 215 -4.78 35.73 15.56
CA ALA A 215 -6.16 36.16 15.72
C ALA A 215 -6.49 36.48 17.19
N ASP A 216 -7.45 37.38 17.38
CA ASP A 216 -8.03 37.63 18.71
C ASP A 216 -8.62 36.34 19.29
N GLY A 217 -8.32 36.08 20.56
CA GLY A 217 -8.69 34.86 21.25
C GLY A 217 -7.71 33.70 21.08
N THR A 218 -6.62 33.84 20.31
CA THR A 218 -5.56 32.81 20.26
C THR A 218 -5.06 32.51 21.69
N LEU A 219 -5.03 31.24 22.07
CA LEU A 219 -4.66 30.82 23.42
C LEU A 219 -3.17 31.03 23.68
N VAL A 220 -2.85 31.21 24.96
CA VAL A 220 -1.49 31.15 25.46
C VAL A 220 -1.29 29.86 26.26
N ASP A 221 -0.13 29.25 26.08
CA ASP A 221 0.25 27.99 26.72
C ASP A 221 1.73 27.98 27.10
N GLN A 222 2.23 26.85 27.60
CA GLN A 222 3.66 26.60 27.73
C GLN A 222 4.14 25.64 26.64
N TYR A 223 5.33 25.89 26.10
CA TYR A 223 5.95 25.01 25.12
C TYR A 223 7.48 24.98 25.28
N PRO A 224 8.17 23.88 24.91
CA PRO A 224 9.63 23.85 24.85
C PRO A 224 10.19 25.09 24.14
N CYS A 225 11.12 25.79 24.80
CA CYS A 225 11.71 26.99 24.26
C CYS A 225 12.46 26.66 22.95
N ASN A 226 12.01 27.20 21.82
CA ASN A 226 12.50 26.88 20.48
C ASN A 226 13.04 28.09 19.71
N GLY A 227 13.04 29.27 20.34
CA GLY A 227 13.54 30.51 19.74
C GLY A 227 12.57 31.19 18.77
N GLY A 228 11.37 30.65 18.61
CA GLY A 228 10.29 31.20 17.78
C GLY A 228 9.77 32.55 18.29
N GLN A 229 9.24 33.36 17.38
CA GLN A 229 8.74 34.70 17.71
C GLN A 229 7.45 34.67 18.55
N ASN A 230 6.74 33.55 18.57
CA ASN A 230 5.58 33.30 19.40
C ASN A 230 5.93 33.05 20.89
N GLN A 231 7.21 32.94 21.23
CA GLN A 231 7.71 32.73 22.60
C GLN A 231 8.48 33.94 23.16
N LYS A 232 8.63 35.00 22.36
CA LYS A 232 9.35 36.22 22.75
C LYS A 232 8.36 37.34 22.98
N TRP A 233 8.49 37.98 24.13
CA TRP A 233 7.53 38.95 24.62
C TRP A 233 8.22 40.28 24.87
N SER A 234 7.74 41.34 24.23
CA SER A 234 8.05 42.71 24.61
C SER A 234 7.19 43.06 25.83
N TRP A 235 7.83 43.20 26.99
CA TRP A 235 7.17 43.67 28.20
C TRP A 235 7.50 45.14 28.44
N THR A 236 6.49 45.99 28.31
CA THR A 236 6.64 47.44 28.47
C THR A 236 6.50 47.87 29.94
N ASN A 237 7.09 49.03 30.29
CA ASN A 237 6.93 49.65 31.63
C ASN A 237 5.46 49.91 32.01
N GLY A 238 4.56 49.99 31.02
CA GLY A 238 3.12 50.11 31.23
C GLY A 238 2.41 48.78 31.47
N GLY A 239 3.12 47.68 31.74
CA GLY A 239 2.58 46.37 32.05
C GLY A 239 2.02 45.59 30.85
N THR A 240 2.11 46.14 29.64
CA THR A 240 1.65 45.43 28.44
C THR A 240 2.70 44.41 28.01
N MET A 241 2.27 43.18 27.71
CA MET A 241 3.09 42.13 27.10
C MET A 241 2.61 41.84 25.67
N ASN A 242 3.47 42.06 24.69
CA ASN A 242 3.19 41.82 23.27
C ASN A 242 4.10 40.71 22.74
N PRO A 243 3.60 39.66 22.09
CA PRO A 243 4.46 38.66 21.47
C PRO A 243 5.10 39.23 20.20
N GLU A 244 6.36 38.88 19.90
CA GLU A 244 7.02 39.31 18.66
C GLU A 244 6.32 38.82 17.39
N SER A 245 5.64 37.67 17.48
CA SER A 245 4.79 37.16 16.39
C SER A 245 3.56 38.02 16.06
N SER A 246 3.13 38.90 16.97
CA SER A 246 1.94 39.77 16.79
C SER A 246 2.05 41.02 17.68
N PRO A 247 2.88 42.00 17.30
CA PRO A 247 3.20 43.16 18.14
C PRO A 247 2.01 44.09 18.42
N ASP A 248 0.92 43.99 17.65
CA ASP A 248 -0.35 44.70 17.83
C ASP A 248 -1.32 43.99 18.80
N LYS A 249 -0.96 42.79 19.25
CA LYS A 249 -1.73 41.98 20.21
C LYS A 249 -1.09 41.98 21.59
N CYS A 250 -1.93 41.89 22.60
CA CYS A 250 -1.58 41.95 24.01
C CYS A 250 -1.94 40.63 24.70
N LEU A 251 -1.14 40.20 25.66
CA LEU A 251 -1.53 39.18 26.63
C LEU A 251 -2.76 39.69 27.39
N ASP A 252 -3.85 38.94 27.35
CA ASP A 252 -5.17 39.37 27.79
C ASP A 252 -5.79 38.33 28.71
N ALA A 253 -6.17 38.75 29.92
CA ALA A 253 -7.08 37.99 30.77
C ALA A 253 -8.49 38.14 30.19
N TYR A 254 -8.99 37.07 29.56
CA TYR A 254 -10.13 37.15 28.65
C TYR A 254 -11.35 37.80 29.30
N GLY A 255 -11.82 38.90 28.70
CA GLY A 255 -13.00 39.64 29.15
C GLY A 255 -12.87 40.28 30.53
N GLY A 256 -11.67 40.34 31.11
CA GLY A 256 -11.45 40.83 32.47
C GLY A 256 -12.02 39.90 33.56
N GLY A 257 -12.07 38.59 33.31
CA GLY A 257 -12.57 37.60 34.26
C GLY A 257 -11.83 37.60 35.60
N ARG A 258 -12.59 37.49 36.70
CA ARG A 258 -12.09 37.58 38.10
C ARG A 258 -12.22 36.28 38.87
N GLY A 259 -12.05 35.16 38.18
CA GLY A 259 -12.24 33.83 38.74
C GLY A 259 -11.15 32.86 38.30
N ASP A 260 -10.97 31.83 39.10
CA ASP A 260 -10.15 30.66 38.76
C ASP A 260 -10.57 30.10 37.39
N GLY A 261 -9.58 29.85 36.55
CA GLY A 261 -9.78 29.36 35.20
C GLY A 261 -10.10 30.43 34.16
N THR A 262 -10.01 31.73 34.51
CA THR A 262 -10.10 32.80 33.50
C THR A 262 -9.00 32.60 32.46
N ARG A 263 -9.41 32.32 31.24
CA ARG A 263 -8.53 32.02 30.11
C ARG A 263 -7.60 33.20 29.81
N VAL A 264 -6.34 32.90 29.50
CA VAL A 264 -5.39 33.90 29.00
C VAL A 264 -5.18 33.69 27.50
N SER A 265 -5.23 34.78 26.75
CA SER A 265 -5.19 34.76 25.29
C SER A 265 -4.56 36.02 24.71
N LEU A 266 -4.33 36.03 23.40
CA LEU A 266 -4.06 37.26 22.67
C LEU A 266 -5.36 38.02 22.38
N TRP A 267 -5.28 39.34 22.50
CA TRP A 267 -6.33 40.22 22.05
C TRP A 267 -5.75 41.52 21.51
N SER A 268 -6.46 42.16 20.59
CA SER A 268 -6.13 43.51 20.11
C SER A 268 -5.86 44.44 21.30
N CYS A 269 -4.70 45.09 21.28
CA CYS A 269 -4.31 45.99 22.35
C CYS A 269 -5.29 47.16 22.44
N ASN A 270 -5.96 47.30 23.58
CA ASN A 270 -6.99 48.31 23.82
C ASN A 270 -6.74 49.19 25.06
N GLY A 271 -5.65 48.92 25.79
CA GLY A 271 -5.26 49.67 26.99
C GLY A 271 -6.06 49.32 28.25
N GLY A 272 -6.98 48.36 28.17
CA GLY A 272 -7.76 47.86 29.29
C GLY A 272 -6.89 47.22 30.37
N ALA A 273 -7.36 47.28 31.62
CA ALA A 273 -6.61 46.76 32.76
C ALA A 273 -6.37 45.24 32.70
N ASN A 274 -7.20 44.50 31.95
CA ASN A 274 -7.02 43.08 31.69
C ASN A 274 -5.86 42.74 30.73
N GLN A 275 -5.20 43.75 30.17
CA GLN A 275 -3.98 43.64 29.36
C GLN A 275 -2.75 44.24 30.06
N LYS A 276 -2.87 44.49 31.37
CA LYS A 276 -1.84 45.13 32.19
C LYS A 276 -1.39 44.13 33.24
N TRP A 277 -0.11 43.78 33.19
CA TRP A 277 0.49 42.74 34.00
C TRP A 277 1.61 43.32 34.84
N VAL A 278 1.62 42.92 36.11
CA VAL A 278 2.63 43.32 37.09
C VAL A 278 3.41 42.10 37.54
N GLN A 279 4.70 42.32 37.80
CA GLN A 279 5.61 41.39 38.44
C GLN A 279 5.76 41.79 39.91
N ASP A 280 5.83 40.82 40.83
CA ASP A 280 6.12 41.09 42.26
C ASP A 280 7.61 41.07 42.61
#